data_AF-A0A966YCU8-F1
#
_entry.id   AF-A0A966YCU8-F1
#
_cell.length_a   1.000
_cell.length_b   1.000
_cell.length_c   1.000
_cell.angle_alpha   90.00
_cell.angle_beta   90.00
_cell.angle_gamma   90.00
#
_symmetry.space_group_name_H-M   'P 1'
#
loop_
_entity.id
_entity.type
_entity.pdbx_description
1 polymer ?
#
loop_
_entity_poly.entity_id
_entity_poly.type
_entity_poly.pdbx_seq_one_letter_code
_entity_poly.pdbx_strand_id
1 'polypeptide(L)'
;GRFAARGGQADWLLLSTRGNRLSRMRIWEIVHEHAAAAGLAADISPHTLRHSFATHLVAGGVDLRHVQEMLGHASIATTQRYTHVDSGRLRSVHEQFHPRR
;
A
#
# COMPACT_ATOMS: atom_id res chain seq x y z
N GLY A 1 17.01 -9.83 16.13
CA GLY A 1 16.11 -9.81 17.31
C GLY A 1 14.81 -10.47 16.95
N ARG A 2 14.40 -11.52 17.67
CA ARG A 2 13.11 -12.21 17.48
C ARG A 2 12.08 -11.54 18.37
N PHE A 3 11.13 -10.82 17.79
CA PHE A 3 9.95 -10.34 18.51
C PHE A 3 9.01 -11.53 18.69
N ALA A 4 8.98 -12.12 19.90
CA ALA A 4 8.02 -13.17 20.22
C ALA A 4 6.70 -12.52 20.67
N ALA A 5 5.58 -12.99 20.13
CA ALA A 5 4.25 -12.59 20.58
C ALA A 5 4.08 -13.00 22.06
N ARG A 6 3.50 -12.12 22.89
CA ARG A 6 3.07 -12.53 24.23
C ARG A 6 1.91 -13.51 24.07
N GLY A 7 2.08 -14.72 24.60
CA GLY A 7 1.14 -15.82 24.40
C GLY A 7 -0.30 -15.47 24.79
N GLY A 8 -1.24 -15.89 23.93
CA GLY A 8 -2.68 -15.80 24.18
C GLY A 8 -3.42 -14.95 23.16
N GLN A 9 -3.98 -15.62 22.14
CA GLN A 9 -4.98 -15.14 21.18
C GLN A 9 -4.48 -14.11 20.13
N ALA A 10 -4.33 -14.64 18.90
CA ALA A 10 -3.85 -14.06 17.64
C ALA A 10 -2.33 -13.84 17.54
N ASP A 11 -1.68 -14.70 16.73
CA ASP A 11 -0.28 -14.56 16.30
C ASP A 11 -0.17 -13.40 15.30
N TRP A 12 -0.08 -12.17 15.81
CA TRP A 12 0.14 -11.00 14.97
C TRP A 12 1.55 -11.04 14.38
N LEU A 13 1.66 -10.98 13.05
CA LEU A 13 2.95 -10.94 12.34
C LEU A 13 3.79 -9.71 12.72
N LEU A 14 3.13 -8.57 12.94
CA LEU A 14 3.79 -7.30 13.27
C LEU A 14 3.55 -6.93 14.74
N LEU A 15 4.66 -6.82 15.47
CA LEU A 15 4.68 -6.52 16.89
C LEU A 15 5.42 -5.20 17.16
N SER A 16 4.97 -4.50 18.19
CA SER A 16 5.72 -3.42 18.82
C SER A 16 6.96 -3.97 19.54
N THR A 17 7.88 -3.07 19.89
CA THR A 17 9.06 -3.40 20.72
C THR A 17 8.70 -4.03 22.07
N ARG A 18 7.48 -3.82 22.56
CA ARG A 18 6.97 -4.41 23.81
C ARG A 18 6.33 -5.80 23.61
N GLY A 19 6.27 -6.33 22.39
CA GLY A 19 5.66 -7.63 22.08
C GLY A 19 4.13 -7.62 21.95
N ASN A 20 3.51 -6.44 21.98
CA ASN A 20 2.08 -6.26 21.68
C ASN A 20 1.88 -6.06 20.17
N ARG A 21 0.68 -6.34 19.64
CA ARG A 21 0.28 -6.00 18.26
C ARG A 21 0.68 -4.57 17.89
N LEU A 22 1.28 -4.39 16.72
CA LEU A 22 1.60 -3.07 16.18
C LEU A 22 0.31 -2.31 15.81
N SER A 23 0.15 -1.08 16.30
CA SER A 23 -1.02 -0.25 16.00
C SER A 23 -0.94 0.35 14.59
N ARG A 24 -2.08 0.67 13.99
CA ARG A 24 -2.15 1.37 12.70
C ARG A 24 -1.43 2.73 12.75
N MET A 25 -1.63 3.47 13.84
CA MET A 25 -0.97 4.76 14.05
C MET A 25 0.56 4.62 14.07
N ARG A 26 1.08 3.58 14.73
CA ARG A 26 2.52 3.34 14.76
C ARG A 26 3.08 2.99 13.39
N ILE A 27 2.35 2.23 12.56
CA ILE A 27 2.76 1.97 11.17
C ILE A 27 2.87 3.28 10.39
N TRP A 28 1.91 4.20 10.57
CA TRP A 28 1.92 5.50 9.91
C TRP A 28 3.13 6.34 10.33
N GLU A 29 3.42 6.40 11.64
CA GLU A 29 4.60 7.07 12.19
C GLU A 29 5.90 6.48 11.64
N ILE A 30 6.04 5.15 11.63
CA ILE A 30 7.22 4.46 11.09
C ILE A 30 7.46 4.86 9.62
N VAL A 31 6.40 4.91 8.80
CA VAL A 31 6.52 5.34 7.40
C VAL A 31 7.00 6.80 7.30
N HIS A 32 6.48 7.70 8.13
CA HIS A 32 6.91 9.10 8.13
C HIS A 32 8.34 9.28 8.63
N GLU A 33 8.73 8.57 9.70
CA GLU A 33 10.09 8.56 10.23
C GLU A 33 11.09 8.14 9.14
N HIS A 34 10.77 7.08 8.39
CA HIS A 34 11.63 6.62 7.30
C HIS A 34 11.61 7.54 6.08
N ALA A 35 10.47 8.13 5.73
CA ALA A 35 10.40 9.11 4.65
C ALA A 35 11.26 10.35 4.96
N ALA A 36 11.18 10.86 6.19
CA ALA A 36 12.00 11.98 6.64
C ALA A 36 13.49 11.62 6.65
N ALA A 37 13.86 10.44 7.16
CA ALA A 37 15.24 9.97 7.16
C ALA A 37 15.81 9.78 5.73
N ALA A 38 14.95 9.47 4.76
CA ALA A 38 15.31 9.36 3.34
C ALA A 38 15.28 10.70 2.60
N GLY A 39 14.97 11.82 3.26
CA GLY A 39 14.85 13.14 2.62
C GLY A 39 13.66 13.26 1.65
N LEU A 40 12.64 12.42 1.81
CA LEU A 40 11.42 12.42 1.00
C LEU A 40 10.40 13.44 1.53
N ALA A 41 9.38 13.72 0.72
CA ALA A 41 8.32 14.64 1.08
C ALA A 41 7.56 14.21 2.36
N ALA A 42 7.10 15.19 3.13
CA ALA A 42 6.45 14.96 4.42
C ALA A 42 5.04 14.32 4.32
N ASP A 43 4.47 14.23 3.11
CA ASP A 43 3.16 13.64 2.82
C ASP A 43 3.21 12.14 2.44
N ILE A 44 4.40 11.53 2.49
CA ILE A 44 4.55 10.09 2.25
C ILE A 44 3.89 9.30 3.39
N SER A 45 2.84 8.56 3.03
CA SER A 45 2.06 7.73 3.95
C SER A 45 1.96 6.28 3.45
N PRO A 46 1.44 5.33 4.26
CA PRO A 46 1.18 3.98 3.81
C PRO A 46 0.29 3.91 2.55
N HIS A 47 -0.63 4.88 2.36
CA HIS A 47 -1.46 4.97 1.17
C HIS A 47 -0.67 5.42 -0.06
N THR A 48 0.23 6.38 0.10
CA THR A 48 1.13 6.85 -0.97
C THR A 48 2.00 5.70 -1.45
N LEU A 49 2.57 4.91 -0.54
CA LEU A 49 3.38 3.73 -0.88
C LEU A 49 2.57 2.67 -1.64
N ARG A 50 1.34 2.36 -1.17
CA ARG A 50 0.43 1.43 -1.86
C ARG A 50 0.10 1.91 -3.27
N HIS A 51 -0.15 3.21 -3.44
CA HIS A 51 -0.46 3.78 -4.74
C HIS A 51 0.75 3.71 -5.69
N SER A 52 1.93 4.11 -5.22
CA SER A 52 3.16 3.99 -6.00
C SER A 52 3.43 2.56 -6.45
N PHE A 53 3.19 1.56 -5.59
CA PHE A 53 3.28 0.15 -5.96
C PHE A 53 2.29 -0.23 -7.08
N ALA A 54 1.01 0.14 -6.93
CA ALA A 54 -0.01 -0.15 -7.93
C ALA A 54 0.32 0.48 -9.29
N THR A 55 0.67 1.77 -9.28
CA THR A 55 1.04 2.52 -10.47
C THR A 55 2.30 1.96 -11.11
N HIS A 56 3.31 1.58 -10.32
CA HIS A 56 4.54 0.98 -10.83
C HIS A 56 4.28 -0.35 -11.54
N LEU A 57 3.43 -1.22 -10.96
CA LEU A 57 3.11 -2.50 -11.59
C LEU A 57 2.27 -2.33 -12.87
N VAL A 58 1.26 -1.47 -12.85
CA VAL A 58 0.43 -1.23 -14.05
C VAL A 58 1.23 -0.55 -15.16
N ALA A 59 2.09 0.41 -14.82
CA ALA A 59 3.00 1.04 -15.78
C ALA A 59 4.02 0.03 -16.34
N GLY A 60 4.41 -0.96 -15.53
CA GLY A 60 5.24 -2.09 -15.95
C GLY A 60 4.50 -3.17 -16.77
N GLY A 61 3.24 -2.96 -17.11
CA GLY A 61 2.46 -3.90 -17.93
C GLY A 61 1.88 -5.09 -17.16
N VAL A 62 1.90 -5.06 -15.82
CA VAL A 62 1.24 -6.09 -15.01
C VAL A 62 -0.28 -5.94 -15.16
N ASP A 63 -0.95 -7.03 -15.49
CA ASP A 63 -2.40 -7.06 -15.59
C ASP A 63 -3.05 -6.62 -14.27
N LEU A 64 -4.11 -5.83 -14.40
CA LEU A 64 -4.75 -5.15 -13.29
C LEU A 64 -5.40 -6.11 -12.30
N ARG A 65 -5.81 -7.30 -12.74
CA ARG A 65 -6.35 -8.33 -11.84
C ARG A 65 -5.25 -8.88 -10.96
N HIS A 66 -4.06 -9.13 -11.50
CA HIS A 66 -2.89 -9.53 -10.70
C HIS A 66 -2.46 -8.45 -9.71
N VAL A 67 -2.46 -7.17 -10.11
CA VAL A 67 -2.18 -6.06 -9.18
C VAL A 67 -3.18 -6.00 -8.02
N GLN A 68 -4.47 -6.26 -8.30
CA GLN A 68 -5.51 -6.30 -7.27
C GLN A 68 -5.35 -7.46 -6.30
N GLU A 69 -5.01 -8.64 -6.81
CA GLU A 69 -4.71 -9.82 -5.98
C GLU A 69 -3.52 -9.53 -5.04
N MET A 70 -2.45 -8.91 -5.56
CA MET A 70 -1.26 -8.56 -4.79
C MET A 70 -1.52 -7.51 -3.70
N LEU A 71 -2.42 -6.55 -3.94
CA LEU A 71 -2.75 -5.50 -2.96
C LEU A 71 -3.74 -5.95 -1.88
N GLY A 72 -4.37 -7.11 -2.07
CA GLY A 72 -5.44 -7.62 -1.24
C GLY A 72 -6.76 -6.84 -1.37
N HIS A 73 -7.88 -7.54 -1.20
CA HIS A 73 -9.23 -6.95 -1.29
C HIS A 73 -9.49 -5.79 -0.30
N ALA A 74 -8.63 -5.57 0.69
CA ALA A 74 -8.84 -4.62 1.79
C ALA A 74 -8.65 -3.14 1.44
N SER A 75 -8.32 -2.82 0.18
CA SER A 75 -8.39 -1.44 -0.35
C SER A 75 -9.47 -1.30 -1.44
N ILE A 76 -10.42 -2.24 -1.54
CA ILE A 76 -11.62 -2.16 -2.38
C ILE A 76 -12.76 -1.47 -1.61
N ALA A 77 -12.50 -0.38 -0.90
CA ALA A 77 -13.59 0.52 -0.52
C ALA A 77 -14.08 1.36 -1.73
N THR A 78 -13.50 1.18 -2.93
CA THR A 78 -13.83 1.99 -4.12
C THR A 78 -13.76 1.27 -5.47
N THR A 79 -13.99 -0.05 -5.53
CA THR A 79 -13.56 -0.84 -6.70
C THR A 79 -14.57 -1.90 -7.17
N GLN A 80 -15.85 -1.54 -7.34
CA GLN A 80 -16.84 -2.39 -8.05
C GLN A 80 -16.80 -2.24 -9.59
N ARG A 81 -15.65 -1.90 -10.21
CA ARG A 81 -15.61 -1.56 -11.66
C ARG A 81 -14.46 -2.14 -12.48
N TYR A 82 -13.93 -3.32 -12.15
CA TYR A 82 -12.72 -3.82 -12.82
C TYR A 82 -12.91 -5.09 -13.65
N THR A 83 -14.13 -5.60 -13.77
CA THR A 83 -14.43 -6.84 -14.50
C THR A 83 -14.54 -6.67 -16.02
N HIS A 84 -14.36 -5.47 -16.60
CA HIS A 84 -14.57 -5.32 -18.04
C HIS A 84 -13.78 -4.17 -18.70
N VAL A 85 -12.45 -4.19 -18.72
CA VAL A 85 -11.74 -3.36 -19.72
C VAL A 85 -10.39 -3.95 -20.09
N ASP A 86 -10.33 -4.50 -21.29
CA ASP A 86 -9.13 -4.64 -22.11
C ASP A 86 -8.98 -3.35 -22.97
N SER A 87 -7.75 -2.93 -23.22
CA SER A 87 -7.26 -1.89 -24.15
C SER A 87 -7.52 -0.37 -23.95
N GLY A 88 -8.62 0.10 -23.34
CA GLY A 88 -8.86 1.56 -23.12
C GLY A 88 -8.27 2.15 -21.83
N ARG A 89 -7.93 1.30 -20.86
CA ARG A 89 -7.79 1.66 -19.43
C ARG A 89 -6.40 2.08 -18.99
N LEU A 90 -5.36 1.59 -19.67
CA LEU A 90 -3.97 1.96 -19.37
C LEU A 90 -3.67 3.41 -19.80
N ARG A 91 -4.32 3.91 -20.86
CA ARG A 91 -4.13 5.26 -21.41
C ARG A 91 -4.71 6.36 -20.51
N SER A 92 -5.79 6.09 -19.77
CA SER A 92 -6.32 6.98 -18.73
C SER A 92 -5.57 6.91 -17.39
N VAL A 93 -4.97 5.76 -17.07
CA VAL A 93 -4.14 5.62 -15.85
C VAL A 93 -2.86 6.45 -15.99
N HIS A 94 -2.26 6.52 -17.17
CA HIS A 94 -1.12 7.41 -17.43
C HIS A 94 -1.53 8.89 -17.41
N GLU A 95 -2.68 9.26 -17.99
CA GLU A 95 -3.09 10.66 -17.98
C GLU A 95 -3.58 11.11 -16.60
N GLN A 96 -4.31 10.33 -15.79
CA GLN A 96 -4.98 10.81 -14.56
C GLN A 96 -4.15 10.81 -13.27
N PHE A 97 -3.06 10.05 -13.19
CA PHE A 97 -2.14 10.14 -12.05
C PHE A 97 -1.03 11.19 -12.25
N HIS A 98 -0.97 11.78 -13.45
CA HIS A 98 -0.26 13.01 -13.78
C HIS A 98 -1.00 13.90 -14.84
N PRO A 99 -2.14 14.57 -14.49
CA PRO A 99 -2.59 15.75 -15.22
C PRO A 99 -3.04 16.87 -14.26
N ARG A 100 -2.36 18.02 -14.34
CA ARG A 100 -2.52 19.25 -13.56
C ARG A 100 -2.11 19.19 -12.08
N ARG A 101 -0.87 19.64 -11.83
CA ARG A 101 -0.72 20.84 -11.00
C ARG A 101 -1.21 22.06 -11.80
#